data_AF-A0A316YY86-F1
#
_entry.id   AF-A0A316YY86-F1
#
_cell.length_a   1.000
_cell.length_b   1.000
_cell.length_c   1.000
_cell.angle_alpha   90.00
_cell.angle_beta   90.00
_cell.angle_gamma   90.00
#
_symmetry.space_group_name_H-M   'P 1'
#
loop_
_entity.id
_entity.type
_entity.pdbx_description
1 polymer ?
#
loop_
_entity_poly.entity_id
_entity_poly.type
_entity_poly.pdbx_seq_one_letter_code
_entity_poly.pdbx_strand_id
1 'polypeptide(L)'
;MAAILGEFSIPWRASRCSGSCLSRWPAQSSLEPFRNTLRRERVRQLSGSPARCSVPNRTVLHQLPDKATIRTGPLGRLSKVLAPRESTKITTRVGSSFGGDHSLSWVQPPRNLLLVKKRHDEKALAALTSIVRHVNERYPDMNIIVETDTYDQLSHTFPHLLAISHDDKDLLASKVDLVVTLGGDGTILHVSSLFDQAAVPPVLSFSMGTLGFLLPYHIGSFETAFRDLLESKASLLLRMRLHQTTHERDGTLIASPDGRANDMHLMNEVALHRGREPHMTIVDAFVDGRHLTRAISDGLIIATPTGSTAYSLSAGGPIVHPSVQSLVLTPICPRSLSFRPLLLPSDSTIQLKVSSTSRSHAEVTVDGRQVRLLTPGQFTQVAMSPYPIPCVNRASTMQRESASGETAGPQLLDKGAQCEGLVLKQNENGRGEDGWVGDINTLLRFNASFEGRGLLGGNGSYEE
;
A
#
# COMPACT_ATOMS: atom_id res chain seq x y z
N MET A 1 8.43 10.21 -18.21
CA MET A 1 9.68 9.42 -18.16
C MET A 1 9.32 7.95 -18.13
N ALA A 2 9.59 7.24 -19.22
CA ALA A 2 9.43 5.79 -19.31
C ALA A 2 10.72 5.13 -18.80
N ALA A 3 10.71 4.64 -17.56
CA ALA A 3 11.79 3.83 -17.01
C ALA A 3 11.33 3.01 -15.78
N ILE A 4 10.16 2.37 -15.83
CA ILE A 4 9.81 1.24 -14.94
C ILE A 4 8.91 0.27 -15.73
N LEU A 5 9.46 -0.41 -16.72
CA LEU A 5 8.95 -1.70 -17.19
C LEU A 5 10.16 -2.54 -17.58
N GLY A 6 10.37 -3.64 -16.86
CA GLY A 6 11.36 -4.65 -17.15
C GLY A 6 11.10 -5.33 -18.50
N GLU A 7 12.21 -5.68 -19.14
CA GLU A 7 12.44 -6.16 -20.50
C GLU A 7 11.53 -7.30 -21.00
N PHE A 8 11.01 -7.12 -22.22
CA PHE A 8 10.80 -8.20 -23.20
C PHE A 8 11.44 -7.78 -24.53
N SER A 9 12.64 -8.27 -24.81
CA SER A 9 13.32 -8.09 -26.09
C SER A 9 12.88 -9.17 -27.08
N ILE A 10 12.17 -8.78 -28.14
CA ILE A 10 11.99 -9.58 -29.36
C ILE A 10 12.72 -8.83 -30.49
N PRO A 11 13.73 -9.42 -31.16
CA PRO A 11 14.53 -8.70 -32.14
C PRO A 11 13.78 -8.59 -33.47
N TRP A 12 13.35 -7.38 -33.83
CA TRP A 12 12.98 -7.04 -35.20
C TRP A 12 14.23 -6.62 -35.99
N ARG A 13 14.71 -7.50 -36.88
CA ARG A 13 15.63 -7.12 -37.96
C ARG A 13 14.83 -6.45 -39.07
N ALA A 14 15.11 -5.17 -39.31
CA ALA A 14 14.70 -4.48 -40.53
C ALA A 14 15.73 -4.75 -41.64
N SER A 15 15.38 -5.57 -42.63
CA SER A 15 16.08 -5.65 -43.90
C SER A 15 15.30 -4.85 -44.96
N ARG A 16 15.93 -3.79 -45.48
CA ARG A 16 15.48 -3.09 -46.69
C ARG A 16 15.54 -4.05 -47.88
N CYS A 17 14.44 -4.19 -48.61
CA CYS A 17 14.46 -4.59 -50.02
C CYS A 17 13.52 -3.69 -50.80
N SER A 18 14.12 -2.98 -51.75
CA SER A 18 13.52 -2.17 -52.81
C SER A 18 12.83 -3.04 -53.87
N GLY A 19 11.80 -2.48 -54.51
CA GLY A 19 11.49 -2.78 -55.92
C GLY A 19 10.32 -3.73 -56.18
N SER A 20 9.23 -3.14 -56.69
CA SER A 20 8.35 -3.62 -57.77
C SER A 20 8.02 -5.12 -57.88
N CYS A 21 6.73 -5.46 -57.74
CA CYS A 21 6.01 -6.20 -58.78
C CYS A 21 4.49 -6.21 -58.53
N LEU A 22 3.77 -5.59 -59.45
CA LEU A 22 2.34 -5.79 -59.69
C LEU A 22 2.10 -7.24 -60.14
N SER A 23 1.05 -7.89 -59.63
CA SER A 23 -0.04 -8.42 -60.47
C SER A 23 -1.05 -9.32 -59.70
N ARG A 24 -2.33 -8.98 -59.91
CA ARG A 24 -3.52 -9.85 -60.09
C ARG A 24 -3.72 -11.04 -59.17
N TRP A 25 -4.83 -11.07 -58.42
CA TRP A 25 -5.76 -12.22 -58.36
C TRP A 25 -7.21 -11.73 -58.14
N PRO A 26 -8.24 -12.43 -58.65
CA PRO A 26 -9.54 -11.85 -59.00
C PRO A 26 -10.65 -12.05 -57.94
N ALA A 27 -11.71 -11.26 -58.10
CA ALA A 27 -12.99 -11.37 -57.40
C ALA A 27 -13.93 -12.39 -58.05
N GLN A 28 -14.69 -13.14 -57.23
CA GLN A 28 -16.05 -13.64 -57.46
C GLN A 28 -16.48 -14.49 -56.24
N SER A 29 -17.42 -14.03 -55.41
CA SER A 29 -18.88 -14.27 -55.45
C SER A 29 -19.33 -15.66 -54.96
N SER A 30 -20.03 -15.72 -53.83
CA SER A 30 -21.38 -16.32 -53.69
C SER A 30 -21.74 -16.56 -52.22
N LEU A 31 -23.03 -16.34 -51.93
CA LEU A 31 -23.70 -16.43 -50.64
C LEU A 31 -24.15 -17.87 -50.32
N GLU A 32 -24.21 -18.14 -49.02
CA GLU A 32 -25.20 -19.00 -48.31
C GLU A 32 -24.92 -20.52 -48.10
N PRO A 33 -25.59 -21.19 -47.13
CA PRO A 33 -25.10 -21.40 -45.76
C PRO A 33 -24.94 -22.88 -45.37
N PHE A 34 -24.03 -23.22 -44.43
CA PHE A 34 -23.88 -24.59 -43.93
C PHE A 34 -24.26 -24.73 -42.45
N ARG A 35 -25.35 -25.48 -42.24
CA ARG A 35 -25.82 -26.03 -40.96
C ARG A 35 -24.97 -27.24 -40.53
N ASN A 36 -24.76 -27.32 -39.21
CA ASN A 36 -24.60 -28.50 -38.36
C ASN A 36 -23.56 -29.58 -38.69
N THR A 37 -22.56 -29.70 -37.81
CA THR A 37 -22.21 -31.00 -37.21
C THR A 37 -21.55 -30.81 -35.84
N LEU A 38 -22.37 -30.76 -34.79
CA LEU A 38 -21.91 -30.89 -33.40
C LEU A 38 -21.62 -32.37 -33.13
N ARG A 39 -20.33 -32.71 -32.97
CA ARG A 39 -19.89 -34.03 -32.53
C ARG A 39 -20.12 -34.14 -31.02
N ARG A 40 -21.16 -34.90 -30.63
CA ARG A 40 -21.40 -35.33 -29.24
C ARG A 40 -20.30 -36.30 -28.81
N GLU A 41 -19.33 -35.83 -28.03
CA GLU A 41 -18.52 -36.72 -27.19
C GLU A 41 -19.28 -37.01 -25.89
N ARG A 42 -19.57 -38.30 -25.67
CA ARG A 42 -20.14 -38.83 -24.43
C ARG A 42 -19.08 -38.75 -23.34
N VAL A 43 -19.19 -37.80 -22.44
CA VAL A 43 -18.57 -37.90 -21.12
C VAL A 43 -19.48 -38.79 -20.27
N ARG A 44 -19.01 -40.01 -19.97
CA ARG A 44 -19.66 -40.89 -18.99
C ARG A 44 -19.72 -40.15 -17.65
N GLN A 45 -20.93 -39.98 -17.13
CA GLN A 45 -21.17 -39.60 -15.73
C GLN A 45 -20.57 -40.69 -14.83
N LEU A 46 -19.40 -40.41 -14.26
CA LEU A 46 -19.00 -41.04 -13.01
C LEU A 46 -19.66 -40.21 -11.90
N SER A 47 -20.70 -40.80 -11.30
CA SER A 47 -21.31 -40.34 -10.06
C SER A 47 -20.28 -40.46 -8.93
N GLY A 48 -19.49 -39.41 -8.77
CA GLY A 48 -18.66 -39.15 -7.60
C GLY A 48 -19.02 -37.77 -7.09
N SER A 49 -19.65 -37.72 -5.92
CA SER A 49 -19.84 -36.50 -5.14
C SER A 49 -18.54 -35.69 -5.15
N PRO A 50 -18.55 -34.35 -5.32
CA PRO A 50 -17.32 -33.59 -5.19
C PRO A 50 -16.87 -33.73 -3.74
N ALA A 51 -15.86 -34.57 -3.53
CA ALA A 51 -15.14 -34.60 -2.28
C ALA A 51 -14.63 -33.17 -2.09
N ARG A 52 -15.20 -32.47 -1.09
CA ARG A 52 -14.56 -31.29 -0.54
C ARG A 52 -13.14 -31.71 -0.25
N CYS A 53 -12.16 -31.17 -0.98
CA CYS A 53 -10.77 -31.23 -0.57
C CYS A 53 -10.73 -30.58 0.81
N SER A 54 -10.72 -31.42 1.84
CA SER A 54 -10.59 -30.99 3.22
C SER A 54 -9.14 -30.56 3.36
N VAL A 55 -8.94 -29.25 3.48
CA VAL A 55 -7.69 -28.70 3.95
C VAL A 55 -7.42 -29.34 5.32
N PRO A 56 -6.36 -30.12 5.51
CA PRO A 56 -6.04 -30.64 6.83
C PRO A 56 -5.66 -29.45 7.72
N ASN A 57 -6.20 -29.38 8.95
CA ASN A 57 -6.03 -28.31 9.97
C ASN A 57 -6.90 -27.04 9.89
N ARG A 58 -8.20 -27.15 9.56
CA ARG A 58 -9.17 -26.08 9.86
C ARG A 58 -9.44 -25.85 11.37
N THR A 59 -8.71 -26.52 12.25
CA THR A 59 -9.05 -26.63 13.69
C THR A 59 -8.36 -25.63 14.63
N VAL A 60 -7.52 -24.67 14.21
CA VAL A 60 -6.57 -24.07 15.19
C VAL A 60 -6.67 -22.55 15.39
N LEU A 61 -7.10 -21.74 14.42
CA LEU A 61 -7.12 -20.27 14.57
C LEU A 61 -8.06 -19.78 15.67
N HIS A 62 -9.24 -20.40 15.83
CA HIS A 62 -10.20 -20.00 16.86
C HIS A 62 -9.73 -20.37 18.28
N GLN A 63 -8.84 -21.37 18.40
CA GLN A 63 -8.27 -21.85 19.65
C GLN A 63 -7.07 -21.00 20.10
N LEU A 64 -6.52 -20.17 19.20
CA LEU A 64 -5.47 -19.25 19.56
C LEU A 64 -5.94 -18.29 20.66
N PRO A 65 -5.03 -17.86 21.55
CA PRO A 65 -5.37 -16.86 22.53
C PRO A 65 -5.82 -15.57 21.85
N ASP A 66 -6.70 -14.83 22.51
CA ASP A 66 -7.09 -13.51 22.02
C ASP A 66 -5.91 -12.53 22.06
N LYS A 67 -6.08 -11.47 21.26
CA LYS A 67 -5.08 -10.43 21.05
C LYS A 67 -4.59 -9.83 22.37
N ALA A 68 -3.27 -9.73 22.51
CA ALA A 68 -2.59 -9.11 23.62
C ALA A 68 -3.03 -7.64 23.77
N THR A 69 -3.19 -7.23 25.03
CA THR A 69 -3.47 -5.83 25.33
C THR A 69 -2.18 -5.02 25.15
N ILE A 70 -2.31 -3.89 24.46
CA ILE A 70 -1.22 -2.94 24.25
C ILE A 70 -1.61 -1.59 24.86
N ARG A 71 -0.60 -0.86 25.30
CA ARG A 71 -0.70 0.51 25.74
C ARG A 71 0.00 1.40 24.73
N THR A 72 -0.74 2.33 24.12
CA THR A 72 -0.23 3.24 23.09
C THR A 72 -0.56 4.69 23.44
N GLY A 73 0.37 5.61 23.18
CA GLY A 73 0.21 7.03 23.50
C GLY A 73 1.02 7.91 22.56
N PRO A 74 0.65 9.18 22.37
CA PRO A 74 1.42 10.08 21.53
C PRO A 74 2.80 10.36 22.13
N LEU A 75 3.83 10.46 21.30
CA LEU A 75 5.16 10.91 21.71
C LEU A 75 5.32 12.43 21.53
N GLY A 76 6.39 12.98 22.09
CA GLY A 76 6.70 14.41 22.01
C GLY A 76 5.83 15.26 22.95
N ARG A 77 5.51 16.49 22.54
CA ARG A 77 4.83 17.47 23.44
C ARG A 77 3.45 17.00 23.93
N LEU A 78 2.74 16.20 23.13
CA LEU A 78 1.41 15.70 23.49
C LEU A 78 1.43 14.61 24.56
N SER A 79 2.56 13.91 24.77
CA SER A 79 2.68 12.91 25.83
C SER A 79 2.50 13.50 27.23
N LYS A 80 2.72 14.82 27.38
CA LYS A 80 2.54 15.57 28.63
C LYS A 80 1.07 15.84 28.97
N VAL A 81 0.19 15.76 27.97
CA VAL A 81 -1.24 16.14 28.10
C VAL A 81 -2.15 14.93 27.94
N LEU A 82 -1.76 13.96 27.11
CA LEU A 82 -2.57 12.78 26.82
C LEU A 82 -1.89 11.53 27.37
N ALA A 83 -2.59 10.87 28.30
CA ALA A 83 -2.15 9.59 28.83
C ALA A 83 -2.23 8.48 27.76
N PRO A 84 -1.30 7.52 27.75
CA PRO A 84 -1.41 6.32 26.92
C PRO A 84 -2.70 5.56 27.20
N ARG A 85 -3.29 4.98 26.16
CA ARG A 85 -4.53 4.22 26.20
C ARG A 85 -4.23 2.72 26.12
N GLU A 86 -4.90 1.94 26.95
CA GLU A 86 -4.86 0.48 26.90
C GLU A 86 -6.01 -0.07 26.07
N SER A 87 -5.69 -0.90 25.10
CA SER A 87 -6.67 -1.49 24.19
C SER A 87 -6.05 -2.69 23.47
N THR A 88 -6.89 -3.60 22.97
CA THR A 88 -6.47 -4.64 22.01
C THR A 88 -6.45 -4.12 20.57
N LYS A 89 -7.01 -2.93 20.32
CA LYS A 89 -7.12 -2.28 19.01
C LYS A 89 -6.47 -0.90 19.02
N ILE A 90 -5.62 -0.63 18.03
CA ILE A 90 -5.10 0.71 17.77
C ILE A 90 -6.12 1.47 16.92
N THR A 91 -6.60 2.59 17.44
CA THR A 91 -7.61 3.44 16.80
C THR A 91 -7.20 4.89 16.90
N THR A 92 -7.69 5.72 15.98
CA THR A 92 -7.56 7.17 16.02
C THR A 92 -8.93 7.82 15.98
N ARG A 93 -9.06 9.03 16.53
CA ARG A 93 -10.28 9.82 16.33
C ARG A 93 -10.25 10.41 14.92
N VAL A 94 -11.36 10.28 14.20
CA VAL A 94 -11.60 11.02 12.96
C VAL A 94 -11.50 12.52 13.26
N GLY A 95 -10.76 13.26 12.43
CA GLY A 95 -10.46 14.68 12.66
C GLY A 95 -9.32 14.97 13.63
N SER A 96 -8.64 13.95 14.17
CA SER A 96 -7.39 14.16 14.92
C SER A 96 -6.37 14.83 14.01
N SER A 97 -5.77 15.93 14.46
CA SER A 97 -4.67 16.60 13.77
C SER A 97 -3.31 15.96 14.04
N PHE A 98 -3.21 15.09 15.05
CA PHE A 98 -1.97 14.43 15.41
C PHE A 98 -1.78 13.13 14.62
N GLY A 99 -0.81 13.13 13.71
CA GLY A 99 -0.31 11.93 13.03
C GLY A 99 1.14 11.58 13.37
N GLY A 100 1.69 12.13 14.45
CA GLY A 100 3.08 11.91 14.85
C GLY A 100 3.34 10.50 15.38
N ASP A 101 4.56 10.28 15.88
CA ASP A 101 4.95 9.01 16.47
C ASP A 101 4.21 8.74 17.79
N HIS A 102 4.00 7.46 18.07
CA HIS A 102 3.35 6.95 19.26
C HIS A 102 4.25 5.94 19.96
N SER A 103 4.19 5.87 21.29
CA SER A 103 4.82 4.81 22.06
C SER A 103 4.03 3.51 21.92
N LEU A 104 4.71 2.37 21.95
CA LEU A 104 4.09 1.06 22.06
C LEU A 104 4.65 0.33 23.28
N SER A 105 3.75 -0.15 24.15
CA SER A 105 4.12 -1.09 25.20
C SER A 105 3.15 -2.25 25.28
N TRP A 106 3.68 -3.46 25.34
CA TRP A 106 2.92 -4.69 25.51
C TRP A 106 2.53 -4.84 26.98
N VAL A 107 1.23 -4.81 27.30
CA VAL A 107 0.74 -5.13 28.65
C VAL A 107 0.83 -6.63 28.90
N GLN A 108 0.60 -7.41 27.84
CA GLN A 108 0.83 -8.85 27.79
C GLN A 108 1.77 -9.15 26.62
N PRO A 109 2.69 -10.13 26.76
CA PRO A 109 3.57 -10.49 25.67
C PRO A 109 2.74 -10.97 24.46
N PRO A 110 3.09 -10.55 23.23
CA PRO A 110 2.40 -11.02 22.03
C PRO A 110 2.70 -12.49 21.80
N ARG A 111 1.70 -13.22 21.31
CA ARG A 111 1.73 -14.67 21.09
C ARG A 111 1.41 -15.06 19.66
N ASN A 112 0.76 -14.20 18.89
CA ASN A 112 0.27 -14.55 17.55
C ASN A 112 0.89 -13.61 16.50
N LEU A 113 1.88 -14.14 15.76
CA LEU A 113 2.60 -13.43 14.70
C LEU A 113 2.05 -13.82 13.33
N LEU A 114 1.63 -12.84 12.54
CA LEU A 114 1.33 -13.02 11.12
C LEU A 114 2.55 -12.67 10.26
N LEU A 115 3.01 -13.62 9.44
CA LEU A 115 4.06 -13.42 8.46
C LEU A 115 3.46 -13.26 7.05
N VAL A 116 3.78 -12.14 6.41
CA VAL A 116 3.35 -11.85 5.04
C VAL A 116 4.57 -11.59 4.17
N LYS A 117 4.66 -12.27 3.04
CA LYS A 117 5.74 -12.06 2.06
C LYS A 117 5.21 -11.59 0.71
N LYS A 118 6.10 -11.01 -0.09
CA LYS A 118 5.84 -10.79 -1.51
C LYS A 118 5.54 -12.13 -2.21
N ARG A 119 4.47 -12.13 -3.01
CA ARG A 119 4.02 -13.31 -3.77
C ARG A 119 5.02 -13.67 -4.86
N HIS A 120 5.18 -14.98 -5.11
CA HIS A 120 6.06 -15.53 -6.14
C HIS A 120 7.51 -15.01 -6.11
N ASP A 121 8.04 -14.73 -4.91
CA ASP A 121 9.41 -14.22 -4.73
C ASP A 121 10.22 -15.20 -3.86
N GLU A 122 11.18 -15.89 -4.47
CA GLU A 122 12.00 -16.92 -3.80
C GLU A 122 12.90 -16.34 -2.72
N LYS A 123 13.41 -15.11 -2.91
CA LYS A 123 14.23 -14.43 -1.90
C LYS A 123 13.40 -14.12 -0.66
N ALA A 124 12.17 -13.66 -0.86
CA ALA A 124 11.24 -13.41 0.23
C ALA A 124 10.84 -14.71 0.96
N LEU A 125 10.66 -15.82 0.23
CA LEU A 125 10.43 -17.13 0.84
C LEU A 125 11.63 -17.61 1.68
N ALA A 126 12.85 -17.50 1.16
CA ALA A 126 14.06 -17.88 1.88
C ALA A 126 14.25 -17.07 3.16
N ALA A 127 14.00 -15.75 3.10
CA ALA A 127 14.03 -14.88 4.28
C ALA A 127 12.94 -15.24 5.28
N LEU A 128 11.72 -15.52 4.81
CA LEU A 128 10.61 -15.96 5.66
C LEU A 128 10.97 -17.27 6.38
N THR A 129 11.56 -18.25 5.68
CA THR A 129 12.05 -19.50 6.27
C THR A 129 13.09 -19.26 7.36
N SER A 130 14.02 -18.32 7.16
CA SER A 130 15.01 -17.94 8.18
C SER A 130 14.36 -17.31 9.40
N ILE A 131 13.34 -16.46 9.19
CA ILE A 131 12.58 -15.82 10.26
C ILE A 131 11.78 -16.86 11.05
N VAL A 132 11.09 -17.78 10.38
CA VAL A 132 10.35 -18.87 11.02
C VAL A 132 11.29 -19.68 11.92
N ARG A 133 12.48 -20.04 11.42
CA ARG A 133 13.50 -20.74 12.22
C ARG A 133 13.92 -19.94 13.45
N HIS A 134 14.31 -18.67 13.28
CA HIS A 134 14.73 -17.80 14.38
C HIS A 134 13.63 -17.66 15.44
N VAL A 135 12.38 -17.45 15.01
CA VAL A 135 11.23 -17.31 15.91
C VAL A 135 11.00 -18.59 16.72
N ASN A 136 11.01 -19.76 16.08
CA ASN A 136 10.83 -21.03 16.77
C ASN A 136 11.94 -21.32 17.80
N GLU A 137 13.18 -20.94 17.48
CA GLU A 137 14.34 -21.16 18.36
C GLU A 137 14.36 -20.21 19.57
N ARG A 138 13.95 -18.95 19.39
CA ARG A 138 14.08 -17.89 20.40
C ARG A 138 12.78 -17.58 21.16
N TYR A 139 11.63 -17.85 20.57
CA TYR A 139 10.32 -17.48 21.08
C TYR A 139 9.33 -18.65 20.91
N PRO A 140 9.53 -19.76 21.64
CA PRO A 140 8.78 -21.01 21.43
C PRO A 140 7.28 -20.90 21.71
N ASP A 141 6.86 -19.91 22.51
CA ASP A 141 5.46 -19.68 22.85
C ASP A 141 4.68 -18.89 21.76
N MET A 142 5.35 -18.49 20.67
CA MET A 142 4.76 -17.69 19.62
C MET A 142 4.21 -18.55 18.48
N ASN A 143 2.91 -18.41 18.24
CA ASN A 143 2.20 -19.00 17.13
C ASN A 143 2.50 -18.22 15.84
N ILE A 144 2.91 -18.92 14.80
CA ILE A 144 3.21 -18.33 13.49
C ILE A 144 2.08 -18.63 12.52
N ILE A 145 1.50 -17.57 11.97
CA ILE A 145 0.40 -17.58 11.02
C ILE A 145 0.91 -17.12 9.66
N VAL A 146 0.53 -17.82 8.59
CA VAL A 146 0.92 -17.53 7.20
C VAL A 146 -0.28 -17.72 6.25
N GLU A 147 -0.27 -17.05 5.08
CA GLU A 147 -1.23 -17.32 4.02
C GLU A 147 -1.10 -18.77 3.47
N THR A 148 -2.21 -19.34 2.99
CA THR A 148 -2.27 -20.74 2.48
C THR A 148 -1.18 -21.06 1.46
N ASP A 149 -0.89 -20.15 0.53
CA ASP A 149 0.13 -20.34 -0.50
C ASP A 149 1.54 -20.56 0.09
N THR A 150 1.82 -19.89 1.20
CA THR A 150 3.09 -19.95 1.91
C THR A 150 3.11 -21.15 2.85
N TYR A 151 1.97 -21.49 3.46
CA TYR A 151 1.82 -22.72 4.24
C TYR A 151 2.11 -23.96 3.39
N ASP A 152 1.53 -24.05 2.20
CA ASP A 152 1.72 -25.21 1.31
C ASP A 152 3.20 -25.43 0.94
N GLN A 153 3.98 -24.35 0.86
CA GLN A 153 5.42 -24.38 0.56
C GLN A 153 6.28 -24.78 1.78
N LEU A 154 5.84 -24.50 3.00
CA LEU A 154 6.67 -24.62 4.21
C LEU A 154 6.19 -25.67 5.22
N SER A 155 4.95 -26.15 5.10
CA SER A 155 4.32 -27.09 6.04
C SER A 155 5.12 -28.39 6.23
N HIS A 156 5.81 -28.88 5.20
CA HIS A 156 6.69 -30.04 5.29
C HIS A 156 7.92 -29.80 6.19
N THR A 157 8.41 -28.56 6.26
CA THR A 157 9.57 -28.19 7.07
C THR A 157 9.17 -27.73 8.47
N PHE A 158 8.01 -27.07 8.58
CA PHE A 158 7.49 -26.49 9.83
C PHE A 158 6.02 -26.91 10.02
N PRO A 159 5.76 -28.06 10.65
CA PRO A 159 4.41 -28.62 10.76
C PRO A 159 3.49 -27.85 11.73
N HIS A 160 4.06 -26.96 12.55
CA HIS A 160 3.34 -26.15 13.54
C HIS A 160 2.87 -24.79 13.00
N LEU A 161 3.13 -24.48 11.73
CA LEU A 161 2.60 -23.27 11.09
C LEU A 161 1.07 -23.32 11.02
N LEU A 162 0.45 -22.14 11.04
CA LEU A 162 -0.99 -22.00 10.89
C LEU A 162 -1.31 -21.31 9.58
N ALA A 163 -2.19 -21.91 8.78
CA ALA A 163 -2.67 -21.35 7.53
C ALA A 163 -3.90 -20.46 7.75
N ILE A 164 -3.97 -19.32 7.07
CA ILE A 164 -5.17 -18.49 6.98
C ILE A 164 -5.75 -18.52 5.56
N SER A 165 -7.07 -18.63 5.47
CA SER A 165 -7.81 -18.37 4.24
C SER A 165 -8.25 -16.91 4.15
N HIS A 166 -8.57 -16.44 2.95
CA HIS A 166 -9.15 -15.12 2.71
C HIS A 166 -10.52 -14.92 3.38
N ASP A 167 -11.19 -15.99 3.81
CA ASP A 167 -12.45 -15.92 4.53
C ASP A 167 -12.29 -15.72 6.04
N ASP A 168 -11.08 -15.88 6.58
CA ASP A 168 -10.81 -15.83 8.03
C ASP A 168 -10.43 -14.42 8.52
N LYS A 169 -10.73 -13.36 7.75
CA LYS A 169 -10.32 -11.98 8.08
C LYS A 169 -10.81 -11.51 9.45
N ASP A 170 -12.04 -11.84 9.82
CA ASP A 170 -12.59 -11.46 11.13
C ASP A 170 -11.84 -12.15 12.28
N LEU A 171 -11.50 -13.43 12.10
CA LEU A 171 -10.67 -14.17 13.04
C LEU A 171 -9.27 -13.55 13.11
N LEU A 172 -8.67 -13.22 11.97
CA LEU A 172 -7.36 -12.59 11.87
C LEU A 172 -7.32 -11.30 12.70
N ALA A 173 -8.32 -10.44 12.55
CA ALA A 173 -8.45 -9.19 13.30
C ALA A 173 -8.55 -9.39 14.82
N SER A 174 -9.15 -10.48 15.26
CA SER A 174 -9.34 -10.81 16.69
C SER A 174 -8.14 -11.52 17.33
N LYS A 175 -7.31 -12.22 16.54
CA LYS A 175 -6.24 -13.10 17.05
C LYS A 175 -4.84 -12.54 16.85
N VAL A 176 -4.56 -11.84 15.76
CA VAL A 176 -3.18 -11.43 15.42
C VAL A 176 -2.70 -10.27 16.28
N ASP A 177 -1.57 -10.47 16.97
CA ASP A 177 -0.94 -9.47 17.84
C ASP A 177 -0.08 -8.50 17.05
N LEU A 178 0.72 -9.01 16.11
CA LEU A 178 1.60 -8.21 15.27
C LEU A 178 1.81 -8.87 13.90
N VAL A 179 2.18 -8.05 12.92
CA VAL A 179 2.41 -8.47 11.55
C VAL A 179 3.85 -8.16 11.16
N VAL A 180 4.52 -9.11 10.52
CA VAL A 180 5.82 -8.89 9.89
C VAL A 180 5.69 -9.04 8.37
N THR A 181 6.13 -8.03 7.62
CA THR A 181 6.06 -8.03 6.16
C THR A 181 7.44 -8.09 5.52
N LEU A 182 7.59 -8.93 4.48
CA LEU A 182 8.83 -9.13 3.73
C LEU A 182 8.62 -8.81 2.25
N GLY A 183 9.14 -7.68 1.76
CA GLY A 183 9.02 -7.35 0.34
C GLY A 183 9.15 -5.87 0.01
N GLY A 184 8.15 -5.35 -0.71
CA GLY A 184 8.01 -3.95 -1.15
C GLY A 184 6.77 -3.28 -0.53
N ASP A 185 6.48 -2.03 -0.92
CA ASP A 185 5.32 -1.27 -0.43
C ASP A 185 3.97 -2.01 -0.63
N GLY A 186 3.85 -2.77 -1.72
CA GLY A 186 2.67 -3.59 -1.99
C GLY A 186 2.37 -4.67 -0.95
N THR A 187 3.36 -5.07 -0.13
CA THR A 187 3.12 -6.02 0.96
C THR A 187 2.36 -5.39 2.12
N ILE A 188 2.58 -4.09 2.40
CA ILE A 188 1.81 -3.36 3.41
C ILE A 188 0.40 -3.08 2.91
N LEU A 189 0.23 -2.75 1.62
CA LEU A 189 -1.11 -2.63 1.02
C LEU A 189 -1.87 -3.95 1.09
N HIS A 190 -1.18 -5.08 0.90
CA HIS A 190 -1.77 -6.39 1.08
C HIS A 190 -2.22 -6.61 2.53
N VAL A 191 -1.39 -6.27 3.52
CA VAL A 191 -1.79 -6.28 4.95
C VAL A 191 -3.01 -5.39 5.19
N SER A 192 -3.06 -4.17 4.66
CA SER A 192 -4.24 -3.30 4.74
C SER A 192 -5.49 -4.02 4.25
N SER A 193 -5.40 -4.76 3.14
CA SER A 193 -6.50 -5.52 2.57
C SER A 193 -6.90 -6.77 3.37
N LEU A 194 -6.02 -7.33 4.20
CA LEU A 194 -6.35 -8.42 5.12
C LEU A 194 -7.16 -7.94 6.33
N PHE A 195 -7.04 -6.66 6.68
CA PHE A 195 -7.76 -6.01 7.79
C PHE A 195 -8.64 -4.86 7.27
N ASP A 196 -9.25 -5.04 6.11
CA ASP A 196 -10.08 -4.03 5.43
C ASP A 196 -11.37 -3.68 6.19
N GLN A 197 -11.78 -4.49 7.17
CA GLN A 197 -12.95 -4.27 8.03
C GLN A 197 -12.60 -4.09 9.53
N ALA A 198 -11.32 -3.99 9.87
CA ALA A 198 -10.90 -3.98 11.27
C ALA A 198 -9.64 -3.17 11.55
N ALA A 199 -9.33 -3.02 12.85
CA ALA A 199 -8.08 -2.40 13.30
C ALA A 199 -6.87 -3.27 12.95
N VAL A 200 -5.83 -2.63 12.42
CA VAL A 200 -4.60 -3.30 11.99
C VAL A 200 -3.66 -3.48 13.21
N PRO A 201 -3.08 -4.66 13.44
CA PRO A 201 -2.04 -4.85 14.46
C PRO A 201 -0.74 -4.09 14.10
N PRO A 202 0.18 -3.82 15.05
CA PRO A 202 1.52 -3.30 14.74
C PRO A 202 2.19 -4.04 13.57
N VAL A 203 2.63 -3.28 12.56
CA VAL A 203 3.23 -3.82 11.33
C VAL A 203 4.71 -3.48 11.31
N LEU A 204 5.55 -4.52 11.39
CA LEU A 204 6.99 -4.42 11.25
C LEU A 204 7.42 -4.85 9.84
N SER A 205 8.00 -3.94 9.08
CA SER A 205 8.17 -4.12 7.64
C SER A 205 9.62 -4.07 7.19
N PHE A 206 10.03 -5.09 6.42
CA PHE A 206 11.39 -5.26 5.92
C PHE A 206 11.46 -5.22 4.39
N SER A 207 12.43 -4.47 3.88
CA SER A 207 12.82 -4.47 2.47
C SER A 207 13.75 -5.64 2.16
N MET A 208 13.53 -6.24 0.99
CA MET A 208 14.25 -7.41 0.46
C MET A 208 15.16 -7.06 -0.74
N GLY A 209 15.57 -5.79 -0.86
CA GLY A 209 16.30 -5.26 -2.00
C GLY A 209 16.13 -3.75 -2.10
N THR A 210 15.47 -3.27 -3.16
CA THR A 210 15.14 -1.84 -3.30
C THR A 210 14.29 -1.36 -2.13
N LEU A 211 14.76 -0.32 -1.44
CA LEU A 211 14.05 0.31 -0.35
C LEU A 211 12.74 0.94 -0.89
N GLY A 212 11.61 0.56 -0.31
CA GLY A 212 10.30 1.16 -0.59
C GLY A 212 10.01 2.31 0.37
N PHE A 213 9.09 3.19 0.01
CA PHE A 213 8.76 4.38 0.81
C PHE A 213 8.08 4.05 2.16
N LEU A 214 7.55 2.83 2.28
CA LEU A 214 6.84 2.36 3.47
C LEU A 214 7.66 1.39 4.34
N LEU A 215 8.88 1.04 3.93
CA LEU A 215 9.67 -0.04 4.53
C LEU A 215 10.89 0.49 5.28
N PRO A 216 10.79 0.74 6.60
CA PRO A 216 11.86 1.38 7.35
C PRO A 216 13.05 0.46 7.66
N TYR A 217 12.93 -0.86 7.55
CA TYR A 217 14.00 -1.80 7.91
C TYR A 217 14.55 -2.56 6.71
N HIS A 218 15.85 -2.85 6.72
CA HIS A 218 16.45 -3.86 5.86
C HIS A 218 16.34 -5.22 6.54
N ILE A 219 16.11 -6.29 5.78
CA ILE A 219 15.94 -7.65 6.34
C ILE A 219 17.08 -8.10 7.28
N GLY A 220 18.31 -7.68 7.02
CA GLY A 220 19.46 -7.98 7.88
C GLY A 220 19.36 -7.43 9.31
N SER A 221 18.43 -6.50 9.57
CA SER A 221 18.16 -5.95 10.90
C SER A 221 17.00 -6.64 11.64
N PHE A 222 16.46 -7.74 11.09
CA PHE A 222 15.29 -8.44 11.62
C PHE A 222 15.39 -8.74 13.11
N GLU A 223 16.45 -9.43 13.55
CA GLU A 223 16.55 -9.91 14.93
C GLU A 223 16.51 -8.77 15.95
N THR A 224 17.21 -7.67 15.66
CA THR A 224 17.25 -6.48 16.52
C THR A 224 15.90 -5.78 16.53
N ALA A 225 15.33 -5.48 15.36
CA ALA A 225 14.06 -4.76 15.25
C ALA A 225 12.90 -5.57 15.85
N PHE A 226 12.91 -6.89 15.67
CA PHE A 226 11.91 -7.78 16.22
C PHE A 226 12.00 -7.86 17.74
N ARG A 227 13.19 -8.03 18.30
CA ARG A 227 13.41 -7.99 19.76
C ARG A 227 12.99 -6.63 20.35
N ASP A 228 13.39 -5.53 19.73
CA ASP A 228 13.05 -4.19 20.23
C ASP A 228 11.53 -3.93 20.21
N LEU A 229 10.82 -4.47 19.23
CA LEU A 229 9.36 -4.44 19.18
C LEU A 229 8.75 -5.24 20.35
N LEU A 230 9.22 -6.47 20.60
CA LEU A 230 8.71 -7.33 21.67
C LEU A 230 9.01 -6.75 23.06
N GLU A 231 10.17 -6.13 23.23
CA GLU A 231 10.61 -5.49 24.49
C GLU A 231 10.01 -4.09 24.71
N SER A 232 9.05 -3.66 23.88
CA SER A 232 8.41 -2.34 23.99
C SER A 232 9.39 -1.15 23.86
N LYS A 233 10.46 -1.32 23.07
CA LYS A 233 11.47 -0.29 22.78
C LYS A 233 11.27 0.38 21.43
N ALA A 234 10.23 0.00 20.69
CA ALA A 234 9.90 0.57 19.39
C ALA A 234 8.84 1.68 19.48
N SER A 235 8.83 2.57 18.48
CA SER A 235 7.78 3.57 18.28
C SER A 235 6.89 3.20 17.10
N LEU A 236 5.71 3.81 17.02
CA LEU A 236 4.73 3.58 15.96
C LEU A 236 4.42 4.89 15.23
N LEU A 237 4.52 4.87 13.91
CA LEU A 237 3.92 5.89 13.05
C LEU A 237 2.53 5.42 12.63
N LEU A 238 1.49 6.12 13.08
CA LEU A 238 0.10 5.80 12.74
C LEU A 238 -0.27 6.40 11.39
N ARG A 239 -0.08 5.62 10.32
CA ARG A 239 -0.45 6.04 8.96
C ARG A 239 -1.96 5.96 8.80
N MET A 240 -2.60 7.07 8.42
CA MET A 240 -4.04 7.10 8.25
C MET A 240 -4.51 6.19 7.11
N ARG A 241 -5.75 5.71 7.22
CA ARG A 241 -6.47 4.99 6.17
C ARG A 241 -7.68 5.80 5.72
N LEU A 242 -8.17 5.54 4.51
CA LEU A 242 -9.47 6.01 4.06
C LEU A 242 -10.53 4.95 4.38
N HIS A 243 -11.74 5.40 4.66
CA HIS A 243 -12.96 4.61 4.67
C HIS A 243 -13.75 4.95 3.41
N GLN A 244 -14.06 3.93 2.63
CA GLN A 244 -14.76 4.08 1.35
C GLN A 244 -16.07 3.29 1.38
N THR A 245 -17.11 3.89 0.81
CA THR A 245 -18.42 3.28 0.61
C THR A 245 -18.95 3.63 -0.76
N THR A 246 -19.81 2.77 -1.31
CA THR A 246 -20.43 2.99 -2.64
C THR A 246 -21.94 3.01 -2.50
N HIS A 247 -22.59 3.93 -3.21
CA HIS A 247 -24.01 4.19 -3.08
C HIS A 247 -24.73 4.23 -4.42
N GLU A 248 -25.98 3.77 -4.40
CA GLU A 248 -26.94 3.97 -5.47
C GLU A 248 -27.35 5.45 -5.61
N ARG A 249 -28.10 5.74 -6.68
CA ARG A 249 -28.60 7.10 -6.94
C ARG A 249 -29.44 7.68 -5.81
N ASP A 250 -30.20 6.83 -5.10
CA ASP A 250 -31.06 7.20 -3.98
C ASP A 250 -30.31 7.28 -2.63
N GLY A 251 -29.00 7.00 -2.64
CA GLY A 251 -28.15 7.01 -1.45
C GLY A 251 -28.06 5.68 -0.72
N THR A 252 -28.81 4.66 -1.15
CA THR A 252 -28.72 3.32 -0.55
C THR A 252 -27.33 2.72 -0.78
N LEU A 253 -26.78 2.05 0.23
CA LEU A 253 -25.48 1.40 0.12
C LEU A 253 -25.57 0.23 -0.86
N ILE A 254 -24.64 0.19 -1.82
CA ILE A 254 -24.51 -0.94 -2.73
C ILE A 254 -23.79 -2.06 -1.99
N ALA A 255 -24.45 -3.17 -1.71
CA ALA A 255 -23.80 -4.34 -1.11
C ALA A 255 -22.83 -5.03 -2.09
N SER A 256 -21.78 -5.67 -1.56
CA SER A 256 -20.94 -6.56 -2.36
C SER A 256 -21.74 -7.78 -2.81
N PRO A 257 -21.47 -8.36 -4.00
CA PRO A 257 -22.08 -9.64 -4.43
C PRO A 257 -21.94 -10.76 -3.40
N ASP A 258 -20.90 -10.69 -2.57
CA ASP A 258 -20.55 -11.70 -1.57
C ASP A 258 -21.30 -11.52 -0.24
N GLY A 259 -22.26 -10.57 -0.18
CA GLY A 259 -23.01 -10.24 1.04
C GLY A 259 -22.22 -9.48 2.11
N ARG A 260 -20.93 -9.19 1.86
CA ARG A 260 -20.11 -8.30 2.70
C ARG A 260 -20.47 -6.83 2.43
N ALA A 261 -20.36 -5.98 3.44
CA ALA A 261 -20.52 -4.54 3.25
C ALA A 261 -19.43 -4.03 2.28
N ASN A 262 -19.78 -3.14 1.35
CA ASN A 262 -18.81 -2.38 0.51
C ASN A 262 -18.18 -1.21 1.29
N ASP A 263 -18.27 -1.26 2.62
CA ASP A 263 -17.37 -0.57 3.52
C ASP A 263 -15.98 -1.14 3.25
N MET A 264 -14.97 -0.30 3.01
CA MET A 264 -13.59 -0.75 2.98
C MET A 264 -12.67 0.27 3.63
N HIS A 265 -11.70 -0.23 4.39
CA HIS A 265 -10.57 0.56 4.88
C HIS A 265 -9.32 0.30 4.05
N LEU A 266 -8.72 1.36 3.52
CA LEU A 266 -7.63 1.29 2.56
C LEU A 266 -6.54 2.32 2.87
N MET A 267 -5.33 2.10 2.37
CA MET A 267 -4.15 2.85 2.83
C MET A 267 -3.82 4.07 1.97
N ASN A 268 -3.77 3.90 0.66
CA ASN A 268 -3.22 4.93 -0.23
C ASN A 268 -4.33 5.79 -0.83
N GLU A 269 -5.16 5.23 -1.71
CA GLU A 269 -6.11 6.04 -2.46
C GLU A 269 -7.37 5.29 -2.93
N VAL A 270 -8.42 6.08 -3.13
CA VAL A 270 -9.58 5.75 -3.96
C VAL A 270 -9.45 6.56 -5.24
N ALA A 271 -9.45 5.89 -6.40
CA ALA A 271 -9.52 6.57 -7.68
C ALA A 271 -10.81 6.22 -8.42
N LEU A 272 -11.54 7.24 -8.87
CA LEU A 272 -12.65 7.08 -9.80
C LEU A 272 -12.14 7.44 -11.19
N HIS A 273 -12.02 6.45 -12.06
CA HIS A 273 -11.35 6.59 -13.35
C HIS A 273 -12.23 6.07 -14.51
N ARG A 274 -12.06 6.60 -15.71
CA ARG A 274 -12.77 6.15 -16.93
C ARG A 274 -12.50 4.69 -17.32
N GLY A 275 -11.45 4.09 -16.75
CA GLY A 275 -11.06 2.73 -17.06
C GLY A 275 -10.71 2.56 -18.53
N ARG A 276 -11.37 1.61 -19.18
CA ARG A 276 -11.20 1.30 -20.62
C ARG A 276 -12.03 2.18 -21.54
N GLU A 277 -12.88 3.05 -20.99
CA GLU A 277 -13.79 3.88 -21.77
C GLU A 277 -13.05 4.98 -22.54
N PRO A 278 -13.33 5.15 -23.85
CA PRO A 278 -12.64 6.16 -24.65
C PRO A 278 -13.05 7.59 -24.27
N HIS A 279 -14.26 7.76 -23.75
CA HIS A 279 -14.79 9.05 -23.32
C HIS A 279 -14.31 9.42 -21.91
N MET A 280 -14.02 10.69 -21.69
CA MET A 280 -13.74 11.21 -20.36
C MET A 280 -14.96 11.11 -19.46
N THR A 281 -14.72 10.86 -18.18
CA THR A 281 -15.77 10.80 -17.18
C THR A 281 -16.19 12.22 -16.80
N ILE A 282 -17.48 12.40 -16.53
CA ILE A 282 -18.02 13.62 -15.93
C ILE A 282 -18.34 13.28 -14.48
N VAL A 283 -17.56 13.80 -13.54
CA VAL A 283 -17.68 13.51 -12.12
C VAL A 283 -18.05 14.78 -11.36
N ASP A 284 -19.17 14.75 -10.65
CA ASP A 284 -19.56 15.80 -9.72
C ASP A 284 -18.94 15.49 -8.35
N ALA A 285 -18.04 16.37 -7.89
CA ALA A 285 -17.36 16.23 -6.61
C ALA A 285 -18.04 17.11 -5.55
N PHE A 286 -18.33 16.54 -4.39
CA PHE A 286 -18.89 17.23 -3.23
C PHE A 286 -17.98 17.05 -2.03
N VAL A 287 -17.89 18.09 -1.20
CA VAL A 287 -17.18 18.07 0.08
C VAL A 287 -18.16 18.52 1.15
N ASP A 288 -18.37 17.68 2.16
CA ASP A 288 -19.29 17.95 3.28
C ASP A 288 -20.71 18.33 2.80
N GLY A 289 -21.18 17.61 1.77
CA GLY A 289 -22.50 17.81 1.14
C GLY A 289 -22.59 19.02 0.21
N ARG A 290 -21.55 19.84 0.10
CA ARG A 290 -21.53 21.02 -0.79
C ARG A 290 -20.88 20.68 -2.12
N HIS A 291 -21.50 21.08 -3.23
CA HIS A 291 -20.95 20.90 -4.56
C HIS A 291 -19.66 21.71 -4.71
N LEU A 292 -18.53 21.03 -4.91
CA LEU A 292 -17.23 21.65 -5.12
C LEU A 292 -17.04 21.98 -6.59
N THR A 293 -17.12 20.98 -7.47
CA THR A 293 -16.87 21.16 -8.90
C THR A 293 -17.39 19.99 -9.73
N ARG A 294 -17.62 20.24 -11.01
CA ARG A 294 -17.84 19.22 -12.05
C ARG A 294 -16.53 18.99 -12.80
N ALA A 295 -15.92 17.84 -12.57
CA ALA A 295 -14.70 17.39 -13.24
C ALA A 295 -15.03 16.74 -14.58
N ILE A 296 -14.44 17.22 -15.67
CA ILE A 296 -14.36 16.49 -16.93
C ILE A 296 -12.91 16.06 -17.09
N SER A 297 -12.63 14.79 -16.86
CA SER A 297 -11.26 14.29 -16.74
C SER A 297 -11.18 12.79 -17.00
N ASP A 298 -9.97 12.24 -17.00
CA ASP A 298 -9.79 10.79 -16.96
C ASP A 298 -10.32 10.23 -15.64
N GLY A 299 -10.21 11.00 -14.56
CA GLY A 299 -10.78 10.67 -13.25
C GLY A 299 -10.40 11.65 -12.15
N LEU A 300 -10.70 11.27 -10.91
CA LEU A 300 -10.32 11.96 -9.67
C LEU A 300 -9.75 10.93 -8.67
N ILE A 301 -8.71 11.33 -7.93
CA ILE A 301 -8.07 10.54 -6.88
C ILE A 301 -8.33 11.22 -5.54
N ILE A 302 -8.73 10.46 -4.54
CA ILE A 302 -8.71 10.86 -3.13
C ILE A 302 -7.66 10.00 -2.44
N ALA A 303 -6.56 10.61 -1.99
CA ALA A 303 -5.43 9.94 -1.39
C ALA A 303 -5.20 10.35 0.07
N THR A 304 -4.62 9.45 0.84
CA THR A 304 -4.01 9.77 2.13
C THR A 304 -2.66 10.49 1.92
N PRO A 305 -2.07 11.08 2.97
CA PRO A 305 -0.71 11.58 2.95
C PRO A 305 0.30 10.49 2.57
N THR A 306 0.03 9.23 2.94
CA THR A 306 0.88 8.11 2.53
C THR A 306 0.70 7.78 1.05
N GLY A 307 -0.54 7.82 0.54
CA GLY A 307 -0.83 7.68 -0.90
C GLY A 307 -0.41 8.88 -1.74
N SER A 308 0.00 10.00 -1.11
CA SER A 308 0.45 11.21 -1.82
C SER A 308 1.65 10.95 -2.71
N THR A 309 2.51 10.00 -2.35
CA THR A 309 3.68 9.56 -3.13
C THR A 309 3.40 8.39 -4.07
N ALA A 310 2.14 7.94 -4.17
CA ALA A 310 1.71 6.84 -5.04
C ALA A 310 1.06 7.39 -6.33
N TYR A 311 -0.18 6.99 -6.65
CA TYR A 311 -0.82 7.40 -7.90
C TYR A 311 -1.09 8.91 -7.94
N SER A 312 -1.39 9.52 -6.77
CA SER A 312 -1.57 10.98 -6.65
C SER A 312 -0.35 11.76 -7.15
N LEU A 313 0.88 11.34 -6.78
CA LEU A 313 2.11 11.99 -7.25
C LEU A 313 2.22 11.97 -8.77
N SER A 314 1.88 10.83 -9.38
CA SER A 314 1.91 10.65 -10.83
C SER A 314 0.90 11.54 -11.56
N ALA A 315 -0.23 11.84 -10.91
CA ALA A 315 -1.24 12.77 -11.41
C ALA A 315 -0.94 14.25 -11.09
N GLY A 316 0.23 14.54 -10.48
CA GLY A 316 0.67 15.90 -10.16
C GLY A 316 0.22 16.41 -8.79
N GLY A 317 -0.21 15.52 -7.90
CA GLY A 317 -0.48 15.81 -6.49
C GLY A 317 0.81 16.15 -5.70
N PRO A 318 0.70 16.90 -4.60
CA PRO A 318 1.85 17.23 -3.76
C PRO A 318 2.31 16.05 -2.93
N ILE A 319 3.59 16.04 -2.55
CA ILE A 319 4.13 15.09 -1.57
C ILE A 319 3.77 15.60 -0.17
N VAL A 320 3.11 14.77 0.64
CA VAL A 320 2.64 15.13 1.98
C VAL A 320 3.30 14.22 3.01
N HIS A 321 3.79 14.80 4.11
CA HIS A 321 4.38 14.03 5.21
C HIS A 321 3.33 13.12 5.87
N PRO A 322 3.62 11.84 6.17
CA PRO A 322 2.65 10.88 6.69
C PRO A 322 2.01 11.29 8.02
N SER A 323 2.68 12.14 8.80
CA SER A 323 2.14 12.68 10.05
C SER A 323 1.14 13.83 9.89
N VAL A 324 0.99 14.40 8.71
CA VAL A 324 -0.01 15.44 8.43
C VAL A 324 -1.35 14.75 8.17
N GLN A 325 -2.33 14.90 9.06
CA GLN A 325 -3.65 14.31 8.85
C GLN A 325 -4.46 15.17 7.87
N SER A 326 -4.60 14.73 6.61
CA SER A 326 -5.32 15.45 5.55
C SER A 326 -5.79 14.49 4.45
N LEU A 327 -6.77 14.92 3.66
CA LEU A 327 -7.20 14.23 2.44
C LEU A 327 -6.68 15.00 1.22
N VAL A 328 -6.12 14.29 0.23
CA VAL A 328 -5.58 14.90 -1.00
C VAL A 328 -6.50 14.56 -2.17
N LEU A 329 -7.16 15.56 -2.75
CA LEU A 329 -7.96 15.42 -3.97
C LEU A 329 -7.12 15.83 -5.19
N THR A 330 -6.81 14.87 -6.06
CA THR A 330 -5.95 15.09 -7.25
C THR A 330 -6.70 14.73 -8.53
N PRO A 331 -6.88 15.65 -9.48
CA PRO A 331 -7.50 15.33 -10.76
C PRO A 331 -6.55 14.57 -11.69
N ILE A 332 -7.07 13.60 -12.46
CA ILE A 332 -6.29 12.85 -13.46
C ILE A 332 -6.56 13.45 -14.84
N CYS A 333 -5.55 14.09 -15.45
CA CYS A 333 -5.64 14.67 -16.80
C CYS A 333 -6.92 15.50 -17.05
N PRO A 334 -7.24 16.52 -16.21
CA PRO A 334 -8.48 17.27 -16.35
C PRO A 334 -8.52 18.13 -17.61
N ARG A 335 -9.70 18.25 -18.23
CA ARG A 335 -10.00 19.25 -19.27
C ARG A 335 -10.26 20.62 -18.65
N SER A 336 -9.30 21.10 -17.87
CA SER A 336 -9.33 22.42 -17.23
C SER A 336 -7.91 22.92 -17.01
N LEU A 337 -7.69 24.22 -17.22
CA LEU A 337 -6.40 24.87 -16.98
C LEU A 337 -6.18 25.25 -15.51
N SER A 338 -7.26 25.30 -14.73
CA SER A 338 -7.26 25.80 -13.35
C SER A 338 -7.56 24.73 -12.29
N PHE A 339 -7.79 23.48 -12.70
CA PHE A 339 -8.06 22.40 -11.76
C PHE A 339 -6.78 21.89 -11.12
N ARG A 340 -6.44 22.46 -9.96
CA ARG A 340 -5.28 22.09 -9.14
C ARG A 340 -5.65 21.04 -8.08
N PRO A 341 -4.69 20.21 -7.63
CA PRO A 341 -4.88 19.36 -6.45
C PRO A 341 -5.25 20.18 -5.21
N LEU A 342 -6.08 19.61 -4.34
CA LEU A 342 -6.54 20.24 -3.11
C LEU A 342 -6.19 19.38 -1.90
N LEU A 343 -5.73 20.03 -0.83
CA LEU A 343 -5.65 19.41 0.49
C LEU A 343 -6.90 19.82 1.28
N LEU A 344 -7.57 18.82 1.85
CA LEU A 344 -8.78 18.97 2.62
C LEU A 344 -8.53 18.50 4.07
N PRO A 345 -9.27 19.03 5.05
CA PRO A 345 -9.25 18.53 6.43
C PRO A 345 -9.50 17.02 6.51
N SER A 346 -8.94 16.37 7.54
CA SER A 346 -9.07 14.92 7.72
C SER A 346 -10.48 14.47 8.16
N ASP A 347 -11.29 15.38 8.70
CA ASP A 347 -12.69 15.14 9.07
C ASP A 347 -13.68 15.40 7.93
N SER A 348 -13.23 15.91 6.78
CA SER A 348 -14.10 16.10 5.61
C SER A 348 -14.55 14.78 5.02
N THR A 349 -15.77 14.77 4.50
CA THR A 349 -16.34 13.68 3.71
C THR A 349 -16.42 14.10 2.25
N ILE A 350 -15.79 13.32 1.37
CA ILE A 350 -15.72 13.61 -0.06
C ILE A 350 -16.59 12.61 -0.81
N GLN A 351 -17.50 13.12 -1.65
CA GLN A 351 -18.35 12.30 -2.50
C GLN A 351 -17.99 12.55 -3.97
N LEU A 352 -17.71 11.47 -4.70
CA LEU A 352 -17.47 11.49 -6.15
C LEU A 352 -18.63 10.80 -6.86
N LYS A 353 -19.49 11.60 -7.49
CA LYS A 353 -20.67 11.12 -8.19
C LYS A 353 -20.45 11.10 -9.69
N VAL A 354 -20.73 9.97 -10.34
CA VAL A 354 -20.76 9.93 -11.80
C VAL A 354 -21.97 10.73 -12.25
N SER A 355 -21.74 11.84 -12.97
CA SER A 355 -22.82 12.72 -13.44
C SER A 355 -23.82 11.93 -14.28
N SER A 356 -25.10 12.27 -14.17
CA SER A 356 -26.15 11.72 -15.04
C SER A 356 -25.95 12.05 -16.52
N THR A 357 -25.14 13.08 -16.82
CA THR A 357 -24.76 13.46 -18.19
C THR A 357 -23.52 12.71 -18.69
N SER A 358 -22.86 11.90 -17.85
CA SER A 358 -21.74 11.07 -18.26
C SER A 358 -22.23 9.99 -19.23
N ARG A 359 -21.53 9.82 -20.35
CA ARG A 359 -21.87 8.83 -21.38
C ARG A 359 -21.38 7.43 -21.06
N SER A 360 -20.38 7.35 -20.18
CA SER A 360 -19.69 6.11 -19.82
C SER A 360 -19.72 5.89 -18.31
N HIS A 361 -19.54 4.63 -17.95
CA HIS A 361 -19.31 4.19 -16.59
C HIS A 361 -17.94 4.66 -16.08
N ALA A 362 -17.74 4.59 -14.76
CA ALA A 362 -16.46 4.88 -14.14
C ALA A 362 -16.07 3.76 -13.18
N GLU A 363 -14.81 3.36 -13.23
CA GLU A 363 -14.23 2.34 -12.38
C GLU A 363 -13.75 2.97 -11.07
N VAL A 364 -14.21 2.42 -9.93
CA VAL A 364 -13.65 2.70 -8.62
C VAL A 364 -12.53 1.70 -8.38
N THR A 365 -11.33 2.23 -8.20
CA THR A 365 -10.17 1.46 -7.76
C THR A 365 -9.77 1.90 -6.35
N VAL A 366 -9.35 0.92 -5.56
CA VAL A 366 -8.91 1.08 -4.18
C VAL A 366 -7.53 0.43 -4.04
N ASP A 367 -6.51 1.20 -3.65
CA ASP A 367 -5.12 0.74 -3.55
C ASP A 367 -4.65 -0.04 -4.80
N GLY A 368 -5.07 0.43 -5.99
CA GLY A 368 -4.75 -0.18 -7.29
C GLY A 368 -5.58 -1.41 -7.70
N ARG A 369 -6.56 -1.84 -6.89
CA ARG A 369 -7.48 -2.95 -7.22
C ARG A 369 -8.84 -2.40 -7.64
N GLN A 370 -9.36 -2.87 -8.78
CA GLN A 370 -10.71 -2.51 -9.22
C GLN A 370 -11.74 -3.17 -8.31
N VAL A 371 -12.60 -2.35 -7.69
CA VAL A 371 -13.63 -2.82 -6.76
C VAL A 371 -15.00 -2.82 -7.43
N ARG A 372 -15.33 -1.73 -8.14
CA ARG A 372 -16.68 -1.56 -8.70
C ARG A 372 -16.68 -0.71 -9.96
N LEU A 373 -17.65 -0.98 -10.83
CA LEU A 373 -18.03 -0.10 -11.93
C LEU A 373 -19.29 0.68 -11.52
N LEU A 374 -19.21 2.02 -11.53
CA LEU A 374 -20.31 2.92 -11.23
C LEU A 374 -21.04 3.36 -12.50
N THR A 375 -22.36 3.37 -12.41
CA THR A 375 -23.25 3.87 -13.44
C THR A 375 -23.64 5.33 -13.20
N PRO A 376 -24.05 6.08 -14.24
CA PRO A 376 -24.49 7.46 -14.09
C PRO A 376 -25.56 7.66 -12.99
N GLY A 377 -25.22 8.50 -12.01
CA GLY A 377 -26.01 8.79 -10.83
C GLY A 377 -25.55 8.08 -9.56
N GLN A 378 -24.79 6.99 -9.66
CA GLN A 378 -24.14 6.34 -8.51
C GLN A 378 -22.91 7.12 -8.07
N PHE A 379 -22.48 6.90 -6.83
CA PHE A 379 -21.34 7.61 -6.26
C PHE A 379 -20.53 6.77 -5.28
N THR A 380 -19.27 7.16 -5.11
CA THR A 380 -18.40 6.68 -4.03
C THR A 380 -18.22 7.80 -3.01
N GLN A 381 -18.23 7.44 -1.73
CA GLN A 381 -18.01 8.36 -0.61
C GLN A 381 -16.78 7.92 0.16
N VAL A 382 -15.92 8.89 0.49
CA VAL A 382 -14.62 8.67 1.09
C VAL A 382 -14.44 9.61 2.28
N ALA A 383 -14.01 9.05 3.41
CA ALA A 383 -13.70 9.78 4.63
C ALA A 383 -12.45 9.19 5.31
N MET A 384 -11.95 9.82 6.37
CA MET A 384 -10.89 9.24 7.19
C MET A 384 -11.40 8.01 7.95
N SER A 385 -10.63 6.92 7.92
CA SER A 385 -10.89 5.73 8.73
C SER A 385 -10.47 5.95 10.19
N PRO A 386 -11.24 5.44 11.17
CA PRO A 386 -10.82 5.40 12.58
C PRO A 386 -9.69 4.37 12.84
N TYR A 387 -9.33 3.56 11.84
CA TYR A 387 -8.37 2.46 11.96
C TYR A 387 -7.11 2.76 11.15
N PRO A 388 -6.08 3.38 11.75
CA PRO A 388 -4.81 3.61 11.06
C PRO A 388 -4.03 2.30 10.89
N ILE A 389 -2.96 2.33 10.08
CA ILE A 389 -1.94 1.29 10.04
C ILE A 389 -0.79 1.72 10.97
N PRO A 390 -0.60 1.02 12.10
CA PRO A 390 0.50 1.27 13.02
C PRO A 390 1.80 0.68 12.48
N CYS A 391 2.57 1.48 11.76
CA CYS A 391 3.88 1.06 11.24
C CYS A 391 4.94 1.20 12.34
N VAL A 392 5.65 0.12 12.63
CA VAL A 392 6.79 0.14 13.56
C VAL A 392 7.90 0.96 12.93
N ASN A 393 8.29 2.02 13.63
CA ASN A 393 9.37 2.90 13.23
C ASN A 393 10.63 2.55 14.02
N ARG A 394 11.81 2.88 13.45
CA ARG A 394 13.08 2.74 14.16
C ARG A 394 12.97 3.48 15.48
N ALA A 395 13.38 2.84 16.57
CA ALA A 395 13.40 3.48 17.87
C ALA A 395 14.17 4.80 17.71
N SER A 396 13.46 5.94 17.80
CA SER A 396 14.14 7.15 18.22
C SER A 396 14.80 6.76 19.53
N THR A 397 16.10 6.99 19.65
CA THR A 397 16.79 6.82 20.92
C THR A 397 15.94 7.57 21.93
N MET A 398 15.17 6.85 22.74
CA MET A 398 14.34 7.42 23.78
C MET A 398 15.36 8.14 24.65
N GLN A 399 15.51 9.45 24.47
CA GLN A 399 16.33 10.27 25.34
C GLN A 399 15.66 10.13 26.71
N ARG A 400 16.16 9.19 27.50
CA ARG A 400 16.07 9.25 28.94
C ARG A 400 16.77 10.55 29.29
N GLU A 401 16.00 11.62 29.45
CA GLU A 401 16.42 12.83 30.14
C GLU A 401 16.83 12.41 31.56
N SER A 402 18.08 11.95 31.67
CA SER A 402 18.83 11.84 32.90
C SER A 402 19.78 13.03 32.84
N ALA A 403 19.76 13.84 33.89
CA ALA A 403 20.36 15.15 33.99
C ALA A 403 21.78 15.28 33.41
N SER A 404 22.06 16.47 32.88
CA SER A 404 23.34 17.03 32.42
C SER A 404 23.83 16.62 31.01
N GLY A 405 23.80 17.59 30.09
CA GLY A 405 24.42 17.50 28.77
C GLY A 405 23.50 18.05 27.68
N GLU A 406 23.84 19.23 27.15
CA GLU A 406 23.14 19.92 26.06
C GLU A 406 22.93 18.99 24.85
N THR A 407 21.67 18.61 24.60
CA THR A 407 21.26 17.93 23.38
C THR A 407 21.16 18.98 22.27
N ALA A 408 22.19 19.03 21.41
CA ALA A 408 22.15 19.82 20.20
C ALA A 408 21.04 19.28 19.28
N GLY A 409 19.89 19.97 19.27
CA GLY A 409 18.90 19.81 18.20
C GLY A 409 19.49 20.20 16.84
N PRO A 410 18.80 19.91 15.73
CA PRO A 410 19.24 20.37 14.41
C PRO A 410 19.36 21.90 14.42
N GLN A 411 20.59 22.41 14.42
CA GLN A 411 20.85 23.84 14.27
C GLN A 411 20.49 24.20 12.82
N LEU A 412 19.50 25.07 12.64
CA LEU A 412 19.38 25.87 11.43
C LEU A 412 20.74 26.54 11.23
N LEU A 413 21.45 26.19 10.16
CA LEU A 413 22.76 26.76 9.83
C LEU A 413 22.67 28.27 9.97
N ASP A 414 23.31 28.80 11.02
CA ASP A 414 23.33 30.24 11.25
C ASP A 414 24.09 30.86 10.07
N LYS A 415 23.48 31.89 9.48
CA LYS A 415 23.96 32.54 8.25
C LYS A 415 25.30 33.23 8.53
N GLY A 416 26.43 32.55 8.37
CA GLY A 416 27.72 33.21 8.56
C GLY A 416 29.00 32.39 8.39
N ALA A 417 28.97 31.10 8.06
CA ALA A 417 30.20 30.33 7.86
C ALA A 417 30.47 30.07 6.37
N GLN A 418 31.60 30.60 5.90
CA GLN A 418 32.10 30.42 4.54
C GLN A 418 32.26 28.93 4.19
N CYS A 419 31.82 28.58 2.98
CA CYS A 419 31.89 27.25 2.42
C CYS A 419 33.33 26.84 2.13
N GLU A 420 33.96 26.08 3.03
CA GLU A 420 35.06 25.19 2.66
C GLU A 420 34.87 23.81 3.31
N GLY A 421 34.68 22.79 2.44
CA GLY A 421 35.05 21.40 2.70
C GLY A 421 34.45 20.72 3.93
N LEU A 422 33.13 20.45 3.95
CA LEU A 422 32.55 19.49 4.90
C LEU A 422 32.11 18.21 4.17
N VAL A 423 33.05 17.26 4.10
CA VAL A 423 32.73 15.85 3.87
C VAL A 423 31.88 15.38 5.04
N LEU A 424 30.59 15.14 4.78
CA LEU A 424 29.69 14.48 5.72
C LEU A 424 30.26 13.09 6.04
N LYS A 425 30.89 12.94 7.21
CA LYS A 425 31.15 11.61 7.79
C LYS A 425 29.80 10.95 7.98
N GLN A 426 29.48 9.99 7.11
CA GLN A 426 28.36 9.08 7.31
C GLN A 426 28.64 8.28 8.59
N ASN A 427 27.88 8.55 9.65
CA ASN A 427 27.81 7.62 10.78
C ASN A 427 27.16 6.33 10.26
N GLU A 428 27.96 5.29 10.08
CA GLU A 428 27.54 4.00 9.52
C GLU A 428 26.57 3.19 10.40
N ASN A 429 26.04 3.72 11.52
CA ASN A 429 25.05 2.99 12.32
C ASN A 429 24.06 3.86 13.13
N GLY A 430 23.69 5.04 12.64
CA GLY A 430 22.72 5.89 13.35
C GLY A 430 21.92 6.79 12.42
N ARG A 431 20.81 6.29 11.88
CA ARG A 431 19.77 7.14 11.27
C ARG A 431 18.66 7.38 12.29
N GLY A 432 18.78 8.46 13.04
CA GLY A 432 17.71 9.06 13.84
C GLY A 432 17.40 10.47 13.31
N GLU A 433 16.11 10.84 13.41
CA GLU A 433 15.42 12.05 12.95
C GLU A 433 15.16 12.15 11.43
N ASP A 434 13.90 11.83 11.09
CA ASP A 434 13.18 11.90 9.81
C ASP A 434 13.69 11.03 8.65
N GLY A 435 13.50 9.71 8.79
CA GLY A 435 13.61 8.75 7.69
C GLY A 435 12.87 9.20 6.43
N TRP A 436 11.73 9.89 6.57
CA TRP A 436 10.96 10.44 5.46
C TRP A 436 11.72 11.42 4.57
N VAL A 437 12.50 12.35 5.14
CA VAL A 437 13.30 13.31 4.34
C VAL A 437 14.39 12.56 3.58
N GLY A 438 15.05 11.61 4.25
CA GLY A 438 16.02 10.73 3.62
C GLY A 438 15.41 9.93 2.47
N ASP A 439 14.22 9.37 2.67
CA ASP A 439 13.52 8.55 1.69
C ASP A 439 13.07 9.37 0.47
N ILE A 440 12.55 10.58 0.67
CA ILE A 440 12.18 11.47 -0.44
C ILE A 440 13.39 11.86 -1.30
N ASN A 441 14.51 12.21 -0.66
CA ASN A 441 15.70 12.60 -1.40
C ASN A 441 16.37 11.42 -2.12
N THR A 442 16.41 10.24 -1.49
CA THR A 442 17.11 9.08 -2.04
C THR A 442 16.26 8.25 -2.99
N LEU A 443 14.97 8.03 -2.69
CA LEU A 443 14.08 7.18 -3.46
C LEU A 443 13.32 7.96 -4.54
N LEU A 444 12.81 9.15 -4.21
CA LEU A 444 12.05 9.98 -5.16
C LEU A 444 12.92 11.00 -5.91
N ARG A 445 14.18 11.17 -5.49
CA ARG A 445 15.11 12.17 -6.05
C ARG A 445 14.49 13.57 -6.11
N PHE A 446 13.84 13.96 -5.02
CA PHE A 446 13.18 15.26 -4.92
C PHE A 446 14.15 16.40 -5.19
N ASN A 447 13.76 17.30 -6.11
CA ASN A 447 14.54 18.47 -6.51
C ASN A 447 16.00 18.15 -6.87
N ALA A 448 16.24 17.04 -7.58
CA ALA A 448 17.58 16.69 -8.05
C ALA A 448 18.20 17.85 -8.86
N SER A 449 19.43 18.23 -8.51
CA SER A 449 20.14 19.30 -9.19
C SER A 449 20.35 18.98 -10.67
N PHE A 450 20.27 20.01 -11.50
CA PHE A 450 20.68 19.95 -12.90
C PHE A 450 22.22 19.91 -12.97
N GLU A 451 22.86 18.83 -12.55
CA GLU A 451 24.28 18.67 -12.82
C GLU A 451 24.49 18.41 -14.32
N GLY A 452 25.20 19.33 -14.97
CA GLY A 452 25.61 19.20 -16.35
C GLY A 452 26.55 18.01 -16.50
N ARG A 453 26.09 16.93 -17.14
CA ARG A 453 27.00 15.99 -17.80
C ARG A 453 27.65 16.71 -18.99
N GLY A 454 28.65 17.53 -18.69
CA GLY A 454 29.43 18.29 -19.66
C GLY A 454 30.90 18.18 -19.30
N LEU A 455 31.48 17.03 -19.59
CA LEU A 455 32.86 16.82 -20.09
C LEU A 455 33.03 15.31 -20.25
N LEU A 456 32.49 14.80 -21.36
CA LEU A 456 32.99 13.58 -21.96
C LEU A 456 34.49 13.79 -22.18
N GLY A 457 35.31 12.98 -21.52
CA GLY A 457 36.64 12.63 -22.01
C GLY A 457 36.47 11.89 -23.34
N GLY A 458 36.17 12.64 -24.39
CA GLY A 458 36.21 12.16 -25.76
C GLY A 458 37.66 12.14 -26.22
N ASN A 459 38.34 11.02 -25.96
CA ASN A 459 39.44 10.60 -26.83
C ASN A 459 38.79 10.17 -28.16
N GLY A 460 38.65 11.12 -29.07
CA GLY A 460 38.15 10.91 -30.41
C GLY A 460 38.75 11.97 -31.31
N SER A 461 39.98 11.72 -31.75
CA SER A 461 40.63 12.41 -32.85
C SER A 461 39.72 12.39 -34.08
N TYR A 462 39.34 13.57 -34.57
CA TYR A 462 38.83 13.73 -35.92
C TYR A 462 40.03 13.89 -36.85
N GLU A 463 40.37 12.83 -37.59
CA GLU A 463 41.01 12.95 -38.90
C GLU A 463 39.89 12.91 -39.96
N GLU A 464 39.90 13.97 -40.79
CA GLU A 464 39.19 14.28 -42.05
C GLU A 464 37.71 13.90 -42.25
#